data_AF-A0A554PKM4-F1
#
_entry.id   AF-A0A554PKM4-F1
#
_cell.length_a   1.000
_cell.length_b   1.000
_cell.length_c   1.000
_cell.angle_alpha   90.00
_cell.angle_beta   90.00
_cell.angle_gamma   90.00
#
_symmetry.space_group_name_H-M   'P 1'
#
loop_
_entity.id
_entity.type
_entity.pdbx_description
1 polymer ?
#
loop_
_entity_poly.entity_id
_entity_poly.type
_entity_poly.pdbx_seq_one_letter_code
_entity_poly.pdbx_strand_id
1 'polypeptide(L)'
;MFFKSEGELVDASIVHYRLFEFGRDIELNNKKFELTFTLDELKPDFIILADSFIDQCRVDDLEQGFIDIPELEELNYPDFFSLLNNSPKLATDLMIDYLFADLFDHLFKRTKEAKIIINKIHTLDYNNFEFTMTGETFQHETF
;
A
#
# COMPACT_ATOMS: atom_id res chain seq x y z
N MET A 1 5.37 12.93 -2.63
CA MET A 1 5.31 12.03 -1.47
C MET A 1 5.98 12.69 -0.28
N PHE A 2 5.30 12.67 0.87
CA PHE A 2 5.85 13.13 2.15
C PHE A 2 5.69 12.04 3.19
N PHE A 3 6.79 11.67 3.84
CA PHE A 3 6.79 10.70 4.92
C PHE A 3 7.12 11.39 6.24
N LYS A 4 6.26 11.24 7.24
CA LYS A 4 6.48 11.74 8.60
C LYS A 4 6.55 10.59 9.58
N SER A 5 7.45 10.69 10.55
CA SER A 5 7.52 9.79 11.71
C SER A 5 7.39 10.62 12.97
N GLU A 6 6.42 10.31 13.83
CA GLU A 6 6.08 11.12 15.01
C GLU A 6 5.87 12.61 14.69
N GLY A 7 5.26 12.90 13.54
CA GLY A 7 4.98 14.27 13.08
C GLY A 7 6.14 14.99 12.38
N GLU A 8 7.36 14.45 12.46
CA GLU A 8 8.56 15.03 11.85
C GLU A 8 8.78 14.50 10.44
N LEU A 9 9.08 15.38 9.47
CA LEU A 9 9.36 15.00 8.08
C LEU A 9 10.67 14.21 8.00
N VAL A 10 10.64 13.05 7.33
CA VAL A 10 11.79 12.17 7.15
C VAL A 10 12.13 12.02 5.67
N ASP A 11 13.43 11.90 5.37
CA ASP A 11 13.92 11.52 4.05
C ASP A 11 13.42 10.11 3.68
N ALA A 12 12.57 10.01 2.66
CA ALA A 12 12.02 8.74 2.20
C ALA A 12 13.08 7.74 1.71
N SER A 13 14.30 8.19 1.36
CA SER A 13 15.36 7.28 0.87
C SER A 13 15.94 6.36 1.94
N ILE A 14 15.71 6.66 3.23
CA ILE A 14 16.10 5.80 4.38
C ILE A 14 14.92 4.99 4.94
N VAL A 15 13.74 5.10 4.33
CA VAL A 15 12.54 4.35 4.70
C VAL A 15 12.46 3.10 3.84
N HIS A 16 12.39 1.96 4.51
CA HIS A 16 12.18 0.64 3.90
C HIS A 16 10.96 0.01 4.56
N TYR A 17 10.57 -1.19 4.12
CA TYR A 17 9.52 -1.98 4.77
C TYR A 17 10.01 -3.41 4.97
N ARG A 18 9.44 -4.13 5.93
CA ARG A 18 9.68 -5.57 6.05
C ARG A 18 8.64 -6.32 5.23
N LEU A 19 9.07 -7.31 4.46
CA LEU A 19 8.15 -8.22 3.79
C LEU A 19 7.70 -9.35 4.73
N PHE A 20 8.67 -9.96 5.42
CA PHE A 20 8.40 -11.05 6.36
C PHE A 20 7.73 -10.51 7.63
N GLU A 21 6.66 -11.18 8.05
CA GLU A 21 5.86 -10.82 9.24
C GLU A 21 5.27 -9.41 9.21
N PHE A 22 5.11 -8.80 8.03
CA PHE A 22 4.43 -7.51 7.89
C PHE A 22 3.06 -7.53 8.58
N GLY A 23 2.71 -6.44 9.26
CA GLY A 23 1.47 -6.32 10.02
C GLY A 23 1.48 -6.96 11.41
N ARG A 24 2.46 -7.81 11.76
CA ARG A 24 2.56 -8.37 13.11
C ARG A 24 2.94 -7.32 14.15
N ASP A 25 2.30 -7.41 15.29
CA ASP A 25 2.68 -6.61 16.46
C ASP A 25 4.08 -7.04 16.93
N ILE A 26 4.92 -6.06 17.22
CA ILE A 26 6.29 -6.25 17.68
C ILE A 26 6.53 -5.42 18.94
N GLU A 27 7.30 -5.96 19.87
CA GLU A 27 7.75 -5.26 21.08
C GLU A 27 9.02 -4.41 20.81
N LEU A 28 9.09 -3.78 19.64
CA LEU A 28 10.16 -2.83 19.29
C LEU A 28 9.66 -1.40 19.48
N ASN A 29 10.58 -0.45 19.47
CA ASN A 29 10.33 0.99 19.63
C ASN A 29 9.49 1.54 18.45
N ASN A 30 8.20 1.19 18.44
CA ASN A 30 7.28 1.50 17.36
C ASN A 30 6.97 2.99 17.38
N LYS A 31 7.13 3.60 16.21
CA LYS A 31 6.78 4.99 15.94
C LYS A 31 5.67 5.03 14.91
N LYS A 32 4.69 5.89 15.15
CA LYS A 32 3.63 6.17 14.18
C LYS A 32 4.22 6.89 12.99
N PHE A 33 3.75 6.52 11.81
CA PHE A 33 4.06 7.26 10.58
C PHE A 33 2.79 7.75 9.91
N GLU A 34 2.96 8.83 9.15
CA GLU A 34 2.00 9.34 8.19
C GLU A 34 2.72 9.47 6.84
N LEU A 35 2.08 8.98 5.79
CA LEU A 35 2.60 9.03 4.44
C LEU A 35 1.53 9.61 3.53
N THR A 36 1.85 10.71 2.84
CA THR A 36 0.98 11.26 1.80
C THR A 36 1.64 11.16 0.43
N PHE A 37 0.86 10.76 -0.57
CA PHE A 37 1.30 10.62 -1.96
C PHE A 37 0.15 10.80 -2.93
N THR A 38 0.45 11.14 -4.18
CA THR A 38 -0.58 11.30 -5.22
C THR A 38 -0.60 10.11 -6.17
N LEU A 39 -1.71 9.96 -6.90
CA LEU A 39 -1.83 8.93 -7.92
C LEU A 39 -0.75 9.03 -9.00
N ASP A 40 -0.26 10.23 -9.30
CA ASP A 40 0.79 10.42 -10.31
C ASP A 40 2.14 9.85 -9.88
N GLU A 41 2.37 9.66 -8.57
CA GLU A 41 3.57 8.98 -8.06
C GLU A 41 3.53 7.46 -8.25
N LEU A 42 2.34 6.91 -8.51
CA LEU A 42 2.13 5.49 -8.78
C LEU A 42 2.10 5.18 -10.28
N LYS A 43 1.80 6.18 -11.12
CA LYS A 43 1.62 5.98 -12.55
C LYS A 43 2.93 5.80 -13.32
N PRO A 44 2.89 5.09 -14.46
CA PRO A 44 1.77 4.26 -14.93
C PRO A 44 1.81 2.83 -14.34
N ASP A 45 2.98 2.41 -13.86
CA ASP A 45 3.31 1.00 -13.64
C ASP A 45 2.44 0.33 -12.58
N PHE A 46 2.19 0.99 -11.44
CA PHE A 46 1.35 0.43 -10.39
C PHE A 46 -0.10 0.28 -10.83
N ILE A 47 -0.60 1.20 -11.67
CA ILE A 47 -1.99 1.14 -12.16
C ILE A 47 -2.17 -0.07 -13.07
N ILE A 48 -1.21 -0.31 -13.98
CA ILE A 48 -1.21 -1.48 -14.86
C ILE A 48 -1.14 -2.77 -14.03
N LEU A 49 -0.33 -2.78 -12.98
CA LEU A 49 -0.22 -3.93 -12.07
C LEU A 49 -1.54 -4.19 -11.33
N ALA A 50 -2.17 -3.15 -10.78
CA ALA A 50 -3.45 -3.26 -10.10
C ALA A 50 -4.57 -3.73 -11.04
N ASP A 51 -4.62 -3.21 -12.27
CA ASP A 51 -5.57 -3.67 -13.30
C ASP A 51 -5.34 -5.15 -13.64
N SER A 52 -4.07 -5.57 -13.75
CA SER A 52 -3.72 -6.96 -14.03
C SER A 52 -4.11 -7.90 -12.87
N PHE A 53 -3.96 -7.44 -11.62
CA PHE A 53 -4.41 -8.19 -10.45
C PHE A 53 -5.93 -8.40 -10.46
N ILE A 54 -6.71 -7.35 -10.73
CA ILE A 54 -8.17 -7.44 -10.79
C ILE A 54 -8.63 -8.38 -11.91
N ASP A 55 -7.99 -8.32 -13.08
CA ASP A 55 -8.30 -9.25 -14.18
C ASP A 55 -7.94 -10.69 -13.84
N GLN A 56 -6.82 -10.91 -13.12
CA GLN A 56 -6.45 -12.24 -12.65
C GLN A 56 -7.48 -12.79 -11.65
N CYS A 57 -7.95 -11.97 -10.69
CA CYS A 57 -9.05 -12.36 -9.80
C CYS A 57 -10.29 -12.80 -10.59
N ARG A 58 -10.68 -12.02 -11.62
CA ARG A 58 -11.81 -12.37 -12.48
C ARG A 58 -11.64 -13.72 -13.18
N VAL A 59 -10.43 -13.99 -13.71
CA VAL A 59 -10.12 -15.26 -14.37
C VAL A 59 -10.15 -16.41 -13.38
N ASP A 60 -9.51 -16.24 -12.22
CA ASP A 60 -9.45 -17.26 -11.18
C ASP A 60 -10.84 -17.61 -10.63
N ASP A 61 -11.68 -16.62 -10.37
CA ASP A 61 -13.04 -16.81 -9.88
C ASP A 61 -13.90 -17.62 -10.89
N LEU A 62 -13.74 -17.34 -12.19
CA LEU A 62 -14.43 -18.07 -13.27
C LEU A 62 -13.92 -19.51 -13.43
N GLU A 63 -12.62 -19.74 -13.30
CA GLU A 63 -12.00 -21.06 -13.48
C GLU A 63 -12.19 -21.97 -12.26
N GLN A 64 -12.11 -21.41 -11.06
CA GLN A 64 -12.17 -22.15 -9.79
C GLN A 64 -13.60 -22.24 -9.24
N GLY A 65 -14.51 -21.35 -9.68
CA GLY A 65 -15.90 -21.30 -9.21
C GLY A 65 -16.02 -20.85 -7.75
N PHE A 66 -15.01 -20.14 -7.24
CA PHE A 66 -14.96 -19.58 -5.89
C PHE A 66 -14.52 -18.13 -6.00
N ILE A 67 -15.31 -17.22 -5.42
CA ILE A 67 -15.04 -15.78 -5.44
C ILE A 67 -14.21 -15.42 -4.21
N ASP A 68 -12.98 -14.99 -4.42
CA ASP A 68 -12.07 -14.63 -3.32
C ASP A 68 -12.38 -13.24 -2.73
N ILE A 69 -12.75 -12.29 -3.59
CA ILE A 69 -13.08 -10.90 -3.21
C ILE A 69 -14.49 -10.57 -3.71
N PRO A 70 -15.55 -10.84 -2.92
CA PRO A 70 -16.94 -10.66 -3.33
C PRO A 70 -17.26 -9.26 -3.87
N GLU A 71 -16.68 -8.22 -3.27
CA GLU A 71 -16.89 -6.84 -3.66
C GLU A 71 -16.39 -6.53 -5.09
N LEU A 72 -15.38 -7.25 -5.60
CA LEU A 72 -14.96 -7.14 -7.00
C LEU A 72 -15.98 -7.78 -7.95
N GLU A 73 -16.57 -8.92 -7.58
CA GLU A 73 -17.62 -9.56 -8.37
C GLU A 73 -18.88 -8.68 -8.44
N GLU A 74 -19.32 -8.14 -7.30
CA GLU A 74 -20.50 -7.27 -7.22
C GLU A 74 -20.38 -6.03 -8.13
N LEU A 75 -19.16 -5.53 -8.31
CA LEU A 75 -18.85 -4.40 -9.19
C LEU A 75 -18.49 -4.82 -10.62
N ASN A 76 -18.53 -6.11 -10.94
CA ASN A 76 -18.16 -6.69 -12.23
C ASN A 76 -16.71 -6.34 -12.65
N TYR A 77 -15.77 -6.49 -11.71
CA TYR A 77 -14.31 -6.37 -11.90
C TYR A 77 -13.90 -5.11 -12.68
N PRO A 78 -14.21 -3.91 -12.17
CA PRO A 78 -13.85 -2.65 -12.84
C PRO A 78 -12.33 -2.42 -12.78
N ASP A 79 -11.79 -1.61 -13.70
CA ASP A 79 -10.39 -1.18 -13.63
C ASP A 79 -10.10 -0.38 -12.33
N PHE A 80 -8.83 -0.33 -11.95
CA PHE A 80 -8.38 0.26 -10.69
C PHE A 80 -8.71 1.76 -10.62
N PHE A 81 -8.65 2.48 -11.75
CA PHE A 81 -9.02 3.89 -11.77
C PHE A 81 -10.52 4.09 -11.51
N SER A 82 -11.36 3.21 -12.05
CA SER A 82 -12.80 3.19 -11.80
C SER A 82 -13.11 2.82 -10.35
N LEU A 83 -12.36 1.89 -9.75
CA LEU A 83 -12.45 1.60 -8.32
C LEU A 83 -12.11 2.82 -7.47
N LEU A 84 -10.99 3.50 -7.74
CA LEU A 84 -10.60 4.67 -6.97
C LEU A 84 -11.66 5.79 -6.97
N ASN A 85 -12.39 5.95 -8.08
CA ASN A 85 -13.40 7.00 -8.19
C ASN A 85 -14.77 6.61 -7.61
N ASN A 86 -15.19 5.36 -7.78
CA ASN A 86 -16.55 4.92 -7.44
C ASN A 86 -16.62 4.15 -6.12
N SER A 87 -15.53 3.49 -5.73
CA SER A 87 -15.42 2.62 -4.55
C SER A 87 -14.02 2.76 -3.93
N PRO A 88 -13.60 3.97 -3.51
CA PRO A 88 -12.22 4.24 -3.07
C PRO A 88 -11.77 3.35 -1.92
N LYS A 89 -12.70 2.98 -1.03
CA LYS A 89 -12.40 2.08 0.10
C LYS A 89 -11.93 0.70 -0.39
N LEU A 90 -12.64 0.10 -1.35
CA LEU A 90 -12.24 -1.17 -1.95
C LEU A 90 -10.88 -1.03 -2.65
N ALA A 91 -10.67 0.05 -3.40
CA ALA A 91 -9.37 0.29 -4.05
C ALA A 91 -8.22 0.35 -3.03
N THR A 92 -8.41 1.07 -1.92
CA THR A 92 -7.39 1.16 -0.86
C THR A 92 -7.21 -0.15 -0.10
N ASP A 93 -8.26 -0.95 0.06
CA ASP A 93 -8.18 -2.26 0.72
C ASP A 93 -7.36 -3.23 -0.16
N LEU A 94 -7.60 -3.25 -1.47
CA LEU A 94 -6.76 -4.01 -2.42
C LEU A 94 -5.28 -3.62 -2.33
N MET A 95 -5.01 -2.32 -2.22
CA MET A 95 -3.65 -1.79 -2.10
C MET A 95 -2.93 -2.27 -0.83
N ILE A 96 -3.62 -2.38 0.30
CA ILE A 96 -2.99 -2.74 1.58
C ILE A 96 -2.96 -4.25 1.85
N ASP A 97 -3.97 -4.98 1.39
CA ASP A 97 -4.12 -6.41 1.70
C ASP A 97 -3.40 -7.30 0.70
N TYR A 98 -3.38 -6.90 -0.58
CA TYR A 98 -2.86 -7.72 -1.66
C TYR A 98 -1.63 -7.11 -2.35
N LEU A 99 -1.57 -5.77 -2.44
CA LEU A 99 -0.57 -5.08 -3.27
C LEU A 99 0.42 -4.21 -2.47
N PHE A 100 0.51 -4.37 -1.14
CA PHE A 100 1.29 -3.45 -0.30
C PHE A 100 2.79 -3.45 -0.63
N ALA A 101 3.33 -4.62 -1.03
CA ALA A 101 4.72 -4.77 -1.40
C ALA A 101 5.02 -4.01 -2.69
N ASP A 102 4.20 -4.23 -3.72
CA ASP A 102 4.30 -3.50 -4.99
C ASP A 102 4.11 -1.99 -4.78
N LEU A 103 3.16 -1.59 -3.94
CA LEU A 103 2.92 -0.20 -3.57
C LEU A 103 4.18 0.43 -2.97
N PHE A 104 4.80 -0.22 -1.99
CA PHE A 104 6.01 0.31 -1.36
C PHE A 104 7.23 0.27 -2.27
N ASP A 105 7.34 -0.72 -3.15
CA ASP A 105 8.40 -0.77 -4.16
C ASP A 105 8.33 0.42 -5.14
N HIS A 106 7.13 0.88 -5.49
CA HIS A 106 6.93 2.07 -6.31
C HIS A 106 7.23 3.36 -5.53
N LEU A 107 6.75 3.46 -4.29
CA LEU A 107 6.88 4.67 -3.47
C LEU A 107 8.31 4.89 -2.94
N PHE A 108 9.01 3.82 -2.56
CA PHE A 108 10.31 3.89 -1.92
C PHE A 108 11.42 3.33 -2.82
N LYS A 109 12.20 4.24 -3.41
CA LYS A 109 13.39 3.87 -4.21
C LYS A 109 14.53 3.25 -3.38
N ARG A 110 14.46 3.32 -2.05
CA ARG A 110 15.39 2.66 -1.08
C ARG A 110 16.87 2.81 -1.45
N THR A 111 17.29 4.02 -1.84
CA THR A 111 18.66 4.28 -2.35
C THR A 111 19.72 4.39 -1.25
N LYS A 112 19.32 4.40 0.02
CA LYS A 112 20.21 4.46 1.18
C LYS A 112 19.93 3.30 2.14
N GLU A 113 20.89 3.04 3.02
CA GLU A 113 20.72 2.09 4.12
C GLU A 113 19.48 2.44 4.95
N ALA A 114 18.73 1.40 5.31
CA ALA A 114 17.48 1.54 6.02
C ALA A 114 17.72 2.02 7.45
N LYS A 115 17.01 3.06 7.86
CA LYS A 115 16.98 3.53 9.26
C LYS A 115 15.59 3.42 9.86
N ILE A 116 14.57 3.49 9.02
CA ILE A 116 13.18 3.35 9.40
C ILE A 116 12.59 2.20 8.59
N ILE A 117 11.99 1.24 9.28
CA ILE A 117 11.32 0.10 8.66
C ILE A 117 9.82 0.20 8.92
N ILE A 118 9.02 0.32 7.86
CA ILE A 118 7.57 0.22 7.92
C ILE A 118 7.20 -1.21 8.32
N ASN A 119 6.41 -1.29 9.38
CA ASN A 119 6.04 -2.52 10.06
C ASN A 119 4.63 -3.00 9.70
N LYS A 120 3.72 -2.03 9.65
CA LYS A 120 2.27 -2.24 9.63
C LYS A 120 1.59 -1.00 9.07
N ILE A 121 0.61 -1.20 8.20
CA ILE A 121 -0.34 -0.15 7.80
C ILE A 121 -1.57 -0.27 8.68
N HIS A 122 -2.06 0.85 9.18
CA HIS A 122 -3.32 0.94 9.93
C HIS A 122 -4.46 1.42 9.04
N THR A 123 -4.21 2.47 8.26
CA THR A 123 -5.19 3.01 7.31
C THR A 123 -4.52 3.43 6.02
N LEU A 124 -5.28 3.35 4.93
CA LEU A 124 -5.00 4.01 3.68
C LEU A 124 -6.31 4.61 3.19
N ASP A 125 -6.36 5.93 3.08
CA ASP A 125 -7.53 6.67 2.61
C ASP A 125 -7.19 7.41 1.32
N TYR A 126 -8.14 7.49 0.39
CA TYR A 126 -8.01 8.26 -0.84
C TYR A 126 -9.07 9.35 -0.89
N ASN A 127 -8.64 10.62 -0.83
CA ASN A 127 -9.52 11.79 -0.86
C ASN A 127 -8.85 12.94 -1.61
N ASN A 128 -9.61 13.72 -2.38
CA ASN A 128 -9.09 14.90 -3.10
C ASN A 128 -7.84 14.62 -3.95
N PHE A 129 -7.78 13.46 -4.62
CA PHE A 129 -6.64 13.02 -5.45
C PHE A 129 -5.33 12.76 -4.69
N GLU A 130 -5.40 12.64 -3.37
CA GLU A 130 -4.28 12.34 -2.50
C GLU A 130 -4.58 11.09 -1.65
N PHE A 131 -3.57 10.25 -1.49
CA PHE A 131 -3.59 9.14 -0.56
C PHE A 131 -2.99 9.59 0.78
N THR A 132 -3.62 9.20 1.87
CA THR A 132 -3.08 9.35 3.23
C THR A 132 -3.02 7.98 3.87
N MET A 133 -1.79 7.53 4.17
CA MET A 133 -1.52 6.27 4.82
C MET A 133 -1.00 6.51 6.24
N THR A 134 -1.50 5.74 7.19
CA THR A 134 -1.00 5.73 8.56
C THR A 134 -0.56 4.33 8.96
N GLY A 135 0.36 4.24 9.91
CA GLY A 135 0.83 2.95 10.38
C GLY A 135 1.94 3.06 11.41
N GLU A 136 2.69 1.97 11.54
CA GLU A 136 3.80 1.85 12.48
C GLU A 136 5.11 1.53 11.76
N THR A 137 6.19 2.06 12.32
CA THR A 137 7.56 1.80 11.93
C THR A 137 8.38 1.38 13.14
N PHE A 138 9.48 0.67 12.92
CA PHE A 138 10.54 0.53 13.92
C PHE A 138 11.87 1.07 13.38
N GLN A 139 12.78 1.42 14.29
CA GLN A 139 14.11 1.88 13.91
C GLN A 139 15.00 0.68 13.62
N HIS A 140 15.76 0.74 12.52
CA HIS A 140 16.82 -0.23 12.27
C HIS A 140 18.04 0.19 13.10
N GLU A 141 18.23 -0.45 14.26
CA GLU A 141 19.46 -0.26 15.04
C GLU A 141 20.61 -0.97 14.32
N THR A 142 21.45 -0.20 13.63
CA THR A 142 22.80 -0.65 13.27
C THR A 142 23.59 -0.82 14.57
N PHE A 143 23.81 -2.07 14.96
CA PHE A 143 24.76 -2.43 16.02
C PHE A 143 26.21 -2.24 15.57
#